data_AF-A0A7V9EB96-F1
#
_entry.id   AF-A0A7V9EB96-F1
#
_cell.length_a   1.000
_cell.length_b   1.000
_cell.length_c   1.000
_cell.angle_alpha   90.00
_cell.angle_beta   90.00
_cell.angle_gamma   90.00
#
_symmetry.space_group_name_H-M   'P 1'
#
loop_
_entity.id
_entity.type
_entity.pdbx_description
1 polymer ?
#
loop_
_entity_poly.entity_id
_entity_poly.type
_entity_poly.pdbx_seq_one_letter_code
_entity_poly.pdbx_strand_id
1 'polypeptide(L)'
;MEDFVLDAPRTMERRRLPTVEVCPEVQEAYNRELHARMPGTVWSSGGCSSWYLDANGNNATIWPDFTWRFRRRTRRFEPGKFAASKPRTRAG
;
A
#
# COMPACT_ATOMS: atom_id res chain seq x y z
N MET A 1 1.94 3.57 -11.59
CA MET A 1 0.80 2.92 -10.93
C MET A 1 0.47 1.62 -11.66
N GLU A 2 0.03 1.67 -12.92
CA GLU A 2 -0.04 0.47 -13.78
C GLU A 2 1.33 -0.21 -13.90
N ASP A 3 2.40 0.57 -14.05
CA ASP A 3 3.77 0.05 -14.10
C ASP A 3 4.15 -0.79 -12.87
N PHE A 4 3.68 -0.42 -11.67
CA PHE A 4 3.98 -1.17 -10.44
C PHE A 4 3.30 -2.53 -10.42
N VAL A 5 2.02 -2.55 -10.78
CA VAL A 5 1.21 -3.79 -10.83
C VAL A 5 1.75 -4.74 -11.90
N LEU A 6 2.24 -4.23 -13.02
CA LEU A 6 2.83 -5.04 -14.09
C LEU A 6 4.29 -5.47 -13.82
N ASP A 7 5.06 -4.68 -13.08
CA ASP A 7 6.46 -5.00 -12.74
C ASP A 7 6.57 -6.11 -11.68
N ALA A 8 5.57 -6.27 -10.82
CA ALA A 8 5.49 -7.33 -9.82
C ALA A 8 5.48 -8.76 -10.45
N PRO A 9 4.54 -9.14 -11.33
CA PRO A 9 4.52 -10.47 -11.94
C PRO A 9 5.75 -10.74 -12.81
N ARG A 10 6.27 -9.72 -13.53
CA ARG A 10 7.54 -9.84 -14.28
C ARG A 10 8.72 -10.15 -13.37
N THR A 11 8.77 -9.54 -12.19
CA THR A 11 9.81 -9.79 -11.20
C THR A 11 9.66 -11.16 -10.57
N MET A 12 8.42 -11.59 -10.28
CA MET A 12 8.12 -12.93 -9.78
C MET A 12 8.54 -14.01 -10.78
N GLU A 13 8.21 -13.85 -12.07
CA GLU A 13 8.62 -14.76 -13.14
C GLU A 13 10.15 -14.86 -13.24
N ARG A 14 10.84 -13.71 -13.34
CA ARG A 14 12.32 -13.65 -13.42
C ARG A 14 13.01 -14.29 -12.22
N ARG A 15 12.40 -14.22 -11.03
CA ARG A 15 12.97 -14.73 -9.77
C ARG A 15 12.38 -16.08 -9.33
N ARG A 16 11.46 -16.65 -10.11
CA ARG A 16 10.72 -17.89 -9.81
C ARG A 16 10.03 -17.86 -8.44
N LEU A 17 9.38 -16.74 -8.13
CA LEU A 17 8.64 -16.53 -6.87
C LEU A 17 7.16 -16.88 -7.09
N PRO A 18 6.63 -17.92 -6.41
CA PRO A 18 5.22 -18.32 -6.55
C PRO A 18 4.25 -17.35 -5.86
N THR A 19 4.65 -16.74 -4.75
CA THR A 19 3.87 -15.68 -4.09
C THR A 19 4.79 -14.59 -3.58
N VAL A 20 4.24 -13.38 -3.47
CA VAL A 20 4.83 -12.25 -2.75
C VAL A 20 3.74 -11.66 -1.86
N GLU A 21 4.07 -11.42 -0.60
CA GLU A 21 3.18 -10.83 0.40
C GLU A 21 3.89 -9.63 1.02
N VAL A 22 3.19 -8.54 1.27
CA VAL A 22 3.82 -7.35 1.86
C VAL A 22 4.27 -7.69 3.28
N CYS A 23 5.46 -7.23 3.68
CA CYS A 23 5.90 -7.42 5.06
C CYS A 23 4.99 -6.62 6.01
N PRO A 24 4.53 -7.20 7.14
CA PRO A 24 3.67 -6.51 8.10
C PRO A 24 4.22 -5.15 8.53
N GLU A 25 5.53 -5.07 8.80
CA GLU A 25 6.19 -3.85 9.28
C GLU A 25 6.18 -2.75 8.22
N VAL A 26 6.24 -3.13 6.93
CA VAL A 26 6.17 -2.18 5.81
C VAL A 26 4.75 -1.60 5.70
N GLN A 27 3.73 -2.45 5.86
CA GLN A 27 2.34 -2.01 5.87
C GLN A 27 2.04 -1.10 7.08
N GLU A 28 2.48 -1.47 8.27
CA GLU A 28 2.30 -0.69 9.49
C GLU A 28 3.00 0.68 9.38
N ALA A 29 4.23 0.72 8.87
CA ALA A 29 4.96 1.97 8.67
C ALA A 29 4.22 2.89 7.66
N TYR A 30 3.69 2.32 6.57
CA TYR A 30 2.90 3.07 5.60
C TYR A 30 1.62 3.62 6.23
N ASN A 31 0.87 2.81 6.99
CA ASN A 31 -0.36 3.24 7.65
C ASN A 31 -0.09 4.34 8.69
N ARG A 32 0.95 4.19 9.52
CA ARG A 32 1.34 5.22 10.49
C ARG A 32 1.66 6.54 9.80
N GLU A 33 2.34 6.49 8.66
CA GLU A 33 2.61 7.70 7.87
C GLU A 33 1.33 8.35 7.34
N LEU A 34 0.39 7.56 6.81
CA LEU A 34 -0.89 8.09 6.33
C LEU A 34 -1.69 8.76 7.43
N HIS A 35 -1.81 8.10 8.59
CA HIS A 35 -2.48 8.68 9.76
C HIS A 35 -1.86 9.99 10.20
N ALA A 36 -0.52 10.10 10.21
CA ALA A 36 0.17 11.33 10.58
C ALA A 36 -0.04 12.48 9.57
N ARG A 37 -0.28 12.17 8.29
CA ARG A 37 -0.48 13.16 7.22
C ARG A 37 -1.92 13.59 7.02
N MET A 38 -2.88 12.87 7.59
CA MET A 38 -4.30 13.11 7.40
C MET A 38 -4.83 14.41 8.08
N PRO A 39 -4.37 14.79 9.29
CA PRO A 39 -4.79 16.03 9.94
C PRO A 39 -4.48 17.28 9.08
N GLY A 40 -5.43 18.22 9.03
CA GLY A 40 -5.28 19.47 8.27
C GLY A 40 -5.51 19.33 6.76
N THR A 41 -5.84 18.14 6.26
CA THR A 41 -6.29 17.97 4.88
C THR A 41 -7.79 18.26 4.75
N VAL A 42 -8.24 18.56 3.53
CA VAL A 42 -9.68 18.67 3.20
C VAL A 42 -10.44 17.35 3.44
N TRP A 43 -9.74 16.23 3.56
CA TRP A 43 -10.31 14.90 3.81
C TRP A 43 -10.61 14.62 5.28
N SER A 44 -10.20 15.52 6.17
CA SER A 44 -10.52 15.51 7.60
C SER A 44 -11.15 16.82 8.08
N SER A 45 -11.23 17.84 7.21
CA SER A 45 -11.69 19.18 7.56
C SER A 45 -13.01 19.47 6.86
N GLY A 46 -14.12 19.43 7.60
CA GLY A 46 -15.43 19.77 7.04
C GLY A 46 -16.62 19.16 7.79
N GLY A 47 -16.92 19.69 8.98
CA GLY A 47 -18.24 19.91 9.61
C GLY A 47 -19.34 18.84 9.70
N CYS A 48 -19.29 17.75 8.93
CA CYS A 48 -20.25 16.67 9.00
C CYS A 48 -19.47 15.43 8.61
N SER A 49 -19.29 14.49 9.54
CA SER A 49 -18.64 13.18 9.38
C SER A 49 -18.62 12.74 7.91
N SER A 50 -17.55 13.08 7.19
CA SER A 50 -17.48 12.76 5.76
C SER A 50 -17.60 11.25 5.63
N TRP A 51 -18.16 10.75 4.52
CA TRP A 51 -18.34 9.30 4.30
C TRP A 51 -17.05 8.48 4.51
N TYR A 52 -15.88 9.13 4.42
CA TYR A 52 -14.56 8.53 4.61
C TYR A 52 -14.06 8.48 6.06
N LEU A 53 -14.74 9.12 7.02
CA LEU A 53 -14.35 9.13 8.42
C LEU A 53 -15.11 8.03 9.17
N ASP A 54 -14.37 7.22 9.93
CA ASP A 54 -14.98 6.28 10.88
C ASP A 54 -15.57 7.02 12.11
N ALA A 55 -16.18 6.26 13.02
CA ALA A 55 -16.76 6.79 14.26
C ALA A 55 -15.73 7.50 15.18
N ASN A 56 -14.42 7.26 14.95
CA ASN A 56 -13.32 7.87 15.69
C ASN A 56 -12.65 9.02 14.92
N GLY A 57 -13.18 9.40 13.74
CA GLY A 57 -12.62 10.46 12.89
C GLY A 57 -11.38 10.04 12.09
N ASN A 58 -11.10 8.74 11.97
CA ASN A 58 -9.99 8.26 11.14
C ASN A 58 -10.45 8.11 9.68
N ASN A 59 -9.64 8.63 8.77
CA ASN A 59 -9.78 8.35 7.35
C ASN A 59 -8.82 7.21 6.95
N ALA A 60 -9.34 5.99 6.82
CA ALA A 60 -8.55 4.82 6.42
C ALA A 60 -8.49 4.62 4.90
N THR A 61 -9.27 5.40 4.15
CA THR A 61 -9.62 5.07 2.76
C THR A 61 -8.93 5.92 1.70
N ILE A 62 -8.41 7.09 2.07
CA ILE A 62 -7.93 8.09 1.10
C ILE A 62 -6.44 8.38 1.22
N TRP A 63 -5.83 8.70 0.07
CA TRP A 63 -4.46 9.21 0.01
C TRP A 63 -4.47 10.72 0.33
N PRO A 64 -3.77 11.18 1.40
CA PRO A 64 -3.89 12.55 1.90
C PRO A 64 -3.01 13.58 1.16
N ASP A 65 -2.30 13.18 0.11
CA ASP A 65 -1.26 14.02 -0.53
C ASP A 65 -1.50 14.14 -2.04
N PHE A 66 -0.66 14.90 -2.74
CA PHE A 66 -0.79 15.05 -4.18
C PHE A 66 -0.61 13.72 -4.94
N THR A 67 -1.39 13.53 -6.00
CA THR A 67 -1.36 12.32 -6.85
C THR A 67 0.03 12.04 -7.44
N TRP A 68 0.84 13.07 -7.73
CA TRP A 68 2.20 12.86 -8.25
C TRP A 68 3.14 12.20 -7.24
N ARG A 69 2.97 12.43 -5.93
CA ARG A 69 3.73 11.73 -4.88
C ARG A 69 3.35 10.26 -4.83
N PHE A 70 2.06 9.96 -4.96
CA PHE A 70 1.59 8.59 -5.06
C PHE A 70 2.17 7.88 -6.30
N ARG A 71 2.14 8.54 -7.47
CA ARG A 71 2.75 8.02 -8.71
C ARG A 71 4.24 7.73 -8.55
N ARG A 72 4.98 8.59 -7.85
CA ARG A 72 6.41 8.38 -7.57
C ARG A 72 6.64 7.16 -6.67
N ARG A 73 5.83 6.99 -5.62
CA ARG A 73 5.92 5.84 -4.70
C ARG A 73 5.56 4.51 -5.36
N THR A 74 4.62 4.54 -6.32
CA THR A 74 4.12 3.35 -7.04
C THR A 74 4.68 3.27 -8.46
N ARG A 75 5.94 3.69 -8.67
CA ARG A 75 6.58 3.68 -9.99
C ARG A 75 7.28 2.36 -10.30
N ARG A 76 7.76 1.63 -9.30
CA ARG A 76 8.53 0.39 -9.47
C ARG A 76 8.23 -0.59 -8.35
N PHE A 77 8.18 -1.87 -8.67
CA PHE A 77 8.07 -2.91 -7.66
C PHE A 77 9.39 -2.98 -6.87
N GLU A 78 9.29 -3.03 -5.53
CA GLU A 78 10.44 -3.07 -4.64
C GLU A 78 10.45 -4.41 -3.88
N PRO A 79 11.17 -5.44 -4.36
CA PRO A 79 11.10 -6.79 -3.80
C PRO A 79 11.44 -6.88 -2.32
N GLY A 80 12.27 -5.98 -1.79
CA GLY A 80 12.65 -5.95 -0.36
C GLY A 80 11.51 -5.56 0.58
N LYS A 81 10.37 -5.08 0.06
CA LYS A 81 9.17 -4.78 0.83
C LYS A 81 8.20 -5.96 0.95
N PHE A 82 8.55 -7.08 0.32
CA PHE A 82 7.70 -8.25 0.21
C PHE A 82 8.45 -9.49 0.69
N ALA A 83 7.81 -10.28 1.56
CA ALA A 83 8.21 -11.63 1.81
C ALA A 83 7.79 -12.50 0.61
N ALA A 84 8.69 -13.33 0.11
CA ALA A 84 8.38 -14.27 -0.96
C ALA A 84 8.25 -15.68 -0.36
N SER A 85 7.15 -16.37 -0.61
CA SER A 85 7.05 -17.78 -0.21
C SER A 85 7.84 -18.66 -1.18
N LYS A 86 8.39 -19.78 -0.68
CA LYS A 86 8.82 -20.89 -1.55
C LYS A 86 7.60 -21.70 -1.97
N PRO A 87 7.62 -22.37 -3.14
CA PRO A 87 6.49 -23.17 -3.59
C PRO A 87 6.09 -24.14 -2.49
N ARG A 88 4.84 -24.04 -2.03
CA ARG A 88 4.29 -25.02 -1.09
C ARG A 88 4.19 -26.33 -1.86
N THR A 89 5.11 -27.26 -1.62
CA THR A 89 5.02 -28.61 -2.19
C THR A 89 3.66 -29.15 -1.78
N ARG A 90 2.80 -29.46 -2.76
CA ARG A 90 1.52 -30.10 -2.50
C ARG A 90 1.87 -31.45 -1.86
N ALA A 91 1.58 -31.61 -0.57
CA ALA A 91 1.60 -32.92 0.06
C ALA A 91 0.53 -33.74 -0.67
N GLY A 92 0.97 -34.87 -1.25
CA GLY A 92 0.13 -35.80 -1.98
C GLY A 92 -0.85 -36.53 -1.09
#